data_AF-A0A968D3F3-F1
#
_entry.id   AF-A0A968D3F3-F1
#
_cell.length_a   1.000
_cell.length_b   1.000
_cell.length_c   1.000
_cell.angle_alpha   90.00
_cell.angle_beta   90.00
_cell.angle_gamma   90.00
#
_symmetry.space_group_name_H-M   'P 1'
#
loop_
_entity.id
_entity.type
_entity.pdbx_description
1 polymer ?
#
loop_
_entity_poly.entity_id
_entity_poly.type
_entity_poly.pdbx_seq_one_letter_code
_entity_poly.pdbx_strand_id
1 'polypeptide(L)'
;MKFTALVTLATLALTFGFSGRVGAMRPKYGIDAPATTGHPEFERANRVHYNTIEQLVLFLPLLWLATGVIGDAWAAALGVVWIVGRLIYAQAYQRDPAKRTSGMLVTLFATAALALSVAWGLVQAFF
;
A
#
# COMPACT_ATOMS: atom_id res chain seq x y z
N MET A 1 19.37 -1.64 -7.87
CA MET A 1 17.96 -1.77 -7.42
C MET A 1 17.88 -2.51 -6.07
N LYS A 2 18.85 -2.31 -5.17
CA LYS A 2 18.87 -3.00 -3.86
C LYS A 2 17.84 -2.38 -2.91
N PHE A 3 17.72 -1.05 -2.91
CA PHE A 3 16.80 -0.34 -2.02
C PHE A 3 15.35 -0.54 -2.46
N THR A 4 15.06 -0.43 -3.77
CA THR A 4 13.72 -0.72 -4.30
C THR A 4 13.28 -2.16 -4.04
N ALA A 5 14.20 -3.14 -4.14
CA ALA A 5 13.91 -4.53 -3.82
C ALA A 5 13.57 -4.73 -2.33
N LEU A 6 14.30 -4.08 -1.42
CA LEU A 6 14.00 -4.11 0.02
C LEU A 6 12.62 -3.49 0.32
N VAL A 7 12.29 -2.36 -0.31
CA VAL A 7 10.98 -1.72 -0.18
C VAL A 7 9.86 -2.61 -0.71
N THR A 8 10.09 -3.28 -1.85
CA THR A 8 9.16 -4.27 -2.39
C THR A 8 8.93 -5.41 -1.40
N LEU A 9 10.00 -6.00 -0.86
CA LEU A 9 9.89 -7.08 0.14
C LEU A 9 9.15 -6.63 1.39
N ALA A 10 9.46 -5.44 1.92
CA ALA A 10 8.78 -4.86 3.08
C ALA A 10 7.29 -4.62 2.82
N THR A 11 6.95 -4.17 1.61
CA THR A 11 5.57 -3.94 1.17
C THR A 11 4.77 -5.25 1.08
N LEU A 12 5.39 -6.31 0.56
CA LEU A 12 4.78 -7.64 0.53
C LEU A 12 4.60 -8.18 1.94
N ALA A 13 5.61 -8.06 2.81
CA ALA A 13 5.51 -8.48 4.21
C ALA A 13 4.39 -7.74 4.96
N LEU A 14 4.24 -6.43 4.74
CA LEU A 14 3.14 -5.65 5.28
C LEU A 14 1.77 -6.18 4.81
N THR A 15 1.65 -6.50 3.53
CA THR A 15 0.41 -7.02 2.93
C THR A 15 0.07 -8.41 3.49
N PHE A 16 1.07 -9.29 3.65
CA PHE A 16 0.93 -10.55 4.35
C PHE A 16 0.49 -10.36 5.81
N GLY A 17 1.05 -9.38 6.52
CA GLY A 17 0.65 -9.04 7.88
C GLY A 17 -0.82 -8.61 7.97
N PHE A 18 -1.30 -7.79 7.01
CA PHE A 18 -2.72 -7.41 6.94
C PHE A 18 -3.62 -8.61 6.63
N SER A 19 -3.21 -9.49 5.71
CA SER A 19 -3.94 -10.73 5.41
C SER A 19 -4.04 -11.64 6.64
N GLY A 20 -2.92 -11.85 7.35
CA GLY A 20 -2.87 -12.62 8.58
C GLY A 20 -3.78 -12.04 9.67
N ARG A 21 -3.86 -10.72 9.80
CA ARG A 21 -4.79 -10.05 10.72
C ARG A 21 -6.26 -10.34 10.38
N VAL A 22 -6.63 -10.33 9.10
CA VAL A 22 -7.99 -10.70 8.65
C VAL A 22 -8.26 -12.17 8.97
N GLY A 23 -7.31 -13.06 8.68
CA GLY A 23 -7.40 -14.49 8.97
C GLY A 23 -7.59 -14.77 10.47
N ALA A 24 -6.82 -14.11 11.33
CA ALA A 24 -6.92 -14.26 12.78
C ALA A 24 -8.25 -13.75 13.36
N MET A 25 -8.89 -12.77 12.70
CA MET A 25 -10.18 -12.23 13.14
C MET A 25 -11.37 -13.13 12.80
N ARG A 26 -11.25 -14.03 11.82
CA ARG A 26 -12.32 -14.98 11.46
C ARG A 26 -12.74 -15.86 12.64
N PRO A 27 -11.85 -16.66 13.26
CA PRO A 27 -12.23 -17.47 14.42
C PRO A 27 -12.59 -16.61 15.64
N LYS A 28 -11.96 -15.44 15.79
CA LYS A 28 -12.25 -14.51 16.91
C LYS A 28 -13.71 -14.05 16.93
N TYR A 29 -14.31 -13.83 15.77
CA TYR A 29 -15.67 -13.30 15.64
C TYR A 29 -16.66 -14.31 15.03
N GLY A 30 -16.27 -15.58 14.87
CA GLY A 30 -17.14 -16.61 14.29
C GLY A 30 -17.54 -16.33 12.83
N ILE A 31 -16.61 -15.83 12.00
CA ILE A 31 -16.87 -15.49 10.60
C ILE A 31 -16.31 -16.57 9.68
N ASP A 32 -17.21 -17.46 9.25
CA ASP A 32 -16.88 -18.55 8.33
C ASP A 32 -16.61 -18.06 6.91
N ALA A 33 -15.71 -18.74 6.20
CA ALA A 33 -15.57 -18.53 4.76
C ALA A 33 -16.84 -19.03 4.04
N PRO A 34 -17.33 -18.36 2.96
CA PRO A 34 -16.71 -17.25 2.23
C PRO A 34 -17.14 -15.85 2.74
N ALA A 35 -17.75 -15.73 3.92
CA ALA A 35 -18.26 -14.44 4.39
C ALA A 35 -17.14 -13.39 4.51
N THR A 36 -17.47 -12.17 4.09
CA THR A 36 -16.60 -10.98 4.10
C THR A 36 -17.19 -9.83 4.92
N THR A 37 -18.34 -10.07 5.55
CA THR A 37 -19.06 -9.17 6.46
C THR A 37 -19.31 -9.87 7.79
N GLY A 38 -19.60 -9.11 8.84
CA GLY A 38 -19.81 -9.64 10.19
C GLY A 38 -19.47 -8.60 11.25
N HIS A 39 -18.48 -8.90 12.09
CA HIS A 39 -18.07 -7.97 13.14
C HIS A 39 -17.40 -6.70 12.56
N PRO A 40 -17.75 -5.48 13.01
CA PRO A 40 -17.20 -4.24 12.45
C PRO A 40 -15.67 -4.15 12.44
N GLU A 41 -14.97 -4.68 13.45
CA GLU A 41 -13.50 -4.74 13.44
C GLU A 41 -12.95 -5.64 12.33
N PHE A 42 -13.61 -6.77 12.06
CA PHE A 42 -13.24 -7.65 10.96
C PHE A 42 -13.45 -6.95 9.63
N GLU A 43 -14.58 -6.28 9.42
CA GLU A 43 -14.86 -5.56 8.18
C GLU A 43 -13.84 -4.45 7.93
N ARG A 44 -13.45 -3.71 8.98
CA ARG A 44 -12.37 -2.70 8.89
C ARG A 44 -11.03 -3.34 8.55
N ALA A 45 -10.66 -4.46 9.17
CA ALA A 45 -9.44 -5.19 8.83
C ALA A 45 -9.45 -5.68 7.38
N ASN A 46 -10.56 -6.25 6.95
CA ASN A 46 -10.75 -6.78 5.61
C ASN A 46 -10.64 -5.65 4.57
N ARG A 47 -11.24 -4.49 4.85
CA ARG A 47 -11.14 -3.33 3.96
C ARG A 47 -9.72 -2.76 3.88
N VAL A 48 -8.98 -2.71 5.00
CA VAL A 48 -7.57 -2.32 5.00
C VAL A 48 -6.74 -3.25 4.12
N HIS A 49 -6.95 -4.56 4.22
CA HIS A 49 -6.26 -5.55 3.41
C HIS A 49 -6.60 -5.40 1.92
N TYR A 50 -7.89 -5.42 1.55
CA TYR A 50 -8.32 -5.26 0.16
C TYR A 50 -7.85 -3.94 -0.45
N ASN A 51 -7.98 -2.83 0.28
CA ASN A 51 -7.50 -1.56 -0.23
C ASN A 51 -5.97 -1.54 -0.43
N THR A 52 -5.21 -2.27 0.39
CA THR A 52 -3.77 -2.38 0.19
C THR A 52 -3.46 -3.15 -1.09
N ILE A 53 -4.15 -4.26 -1.35
CA ILE A 53 -4.01 -5.01 -2.60
C ILE A 53 -4.37 -4.15 -3.82
N GLU A 54 -5.48 -3.41 -3.77
CA GLU A 54 -5.88 -2.48 -4.83
C GLU A 54 -4.77 -1.46 -5.13
N GLN A 55 -4.12 -0.92 -4.09
CA GLN A 55 -3.04 0.05 -4.26
C GLN A 55 -1.73 -0.57 -4.77
N LEU A 56 -1.44 -1.83 -4.45
CA LEU A 56 -0.24 -2.53 -4.94
C LEU A 56 -0.18 -2.60 -6.46
N VAL A 57 -1.34 -2.77 -7.11
CA VAL A 57 -1.45 -2.87 -8.57
C VAL A 57 -0.89 -1.64 -9.27
N LEU A 58 -1.02 -0.45 -8.66
CA LEU A 58 -0.43 0.78 -9.16
C LEU A 58 0.99 0.99 -8.62
N PHE A 59 1.17 0.79 -7.32
CA PHE A 59 2.41 1.12 -6.63
C PHE A 59 3.62 0.33 -7.14
N LEU A 60 3.51 -1.00 -7.24
CA LEU A 60 4.68 -1.83 -7.57
C LEU A 60 5.19 -1.55 -9.00
N PRO A 61 4.35 -1.53 -10.06
CA PRO A 61 4.84 -1.18 -11.40
C PRO A 61 5.48 0.21 -11.45
N LEU A 62 4.84 1.21 -10.83
CA LEU A 62 5.36 2.57 -10.79
C LEU A 62 6.69 2.68 -10.04
N LEU A 63 6.86 1.94 -8.94
CA LEU A 63 8.10 1.90 -8.18
C LEU A 63 9.27 1.40 -9.04
N TRP A 64 9.07 0.31 -9.78
CA TRP A 64 10.11 -0.28 -10.62
C TRP A 64 10.39 0.56 -11.87
N LEU A 65 9.35 1.11 -12.51
CA LEU A 65 9.53 2.06 -13.63
C LEU A 65 10.28 3.31 -13.18
N ALA A 66 9.88 3.92 -12.05
CA ALA A 66 10.55 5.09 -11.51
C ALA A 66 12.00 4.82 -11.13
N THR A 67 12.33 3.61 -10.69
CA THR A 67 13.72 3.23 -10.39
C THR A 67 14.64 3.39 -11.61
N GLY A 68 14.13 3.11 -12.82
CA GLY A 68 14.87 3.33 -14.06
C GLY A 68 15.00 4.80 -14.48
N VAL A 69 14.15 5.69 -13.95
CA VAL A 69 14.12 7.11 -14.30
C VAL A 69 14.84 7.99 -13.29
N ILE A 70 14.45 7.89 -12.02
CA ILE A 70 14.95 8.76 -10.93
C ILE A 70 15.99 8.06 -10.06
N GLY A 71 16.31 6.79 -10.35
CA GLY A 71 17.31 6.00 -9.63
C GLY A 71 16.77 5.27 -8.40
N ASP A 72 17.54 4.27 -7.95
CA ASP A 72 17.21 3.32 -6.86
C ASP A 72 16.91 4.01 -5.52
N ALA A 73 17.75 4.96 -5.10
CA ALA A 73 17.59 5.62 -3.81
C ALA A 73 16.30 6.46 -3.73
N TRP A 74 15.99 7.23 -4.78
CA TRP A 74 14.82 8.11 -4.80
C TRP A 74 13.50 7.34 -4.96
N ALA A 75 13.47 6.33 -5.85
CA ALA A 75 12.31 5.45 -5.97
C ALA A 75 12.03 4.72 -4.64
N ALA A 76 13.08 4.18 -3.99
CA ALA A 76 12.94 3.55 -2.69
C ALA A 76 12.44 4.52 -1.60
N ALA A 77 12.93 5.76 -1.57
CA ALA A 77 12.45 6.77 -0.62
C ALA A 77 10.94 7.02 -0.76
N LEU A 78 10.44 7.20 -1.99
CA LEU A 78 9.00 7.32 -2.24
C LEU A 78 8.23 6.06 -1.85
N GLY A 79 8.81 4.87 -2.05
CA GLY A 79 8.19 3.63 -1.61
C GLY A 79 8.16 3.46 -0.08
N VAL A 80 9.13 3.99 0.66
CA VAL A 80 9.06 4.07 2.13
C VAL A 80 7.92 4.99 2.56
N VAL A 81 7.75 6.16 1.91
CA VAL A 81 6.62 7.06 2.17
C VAL A 81 5.29 6.34 1.93
N TRP A 82 5.19 5.53 0.87
CA TRP A 82 4.01 4.72 0.59
C TRP A 82 3.71 3.72 1.73
N ILE A 83 4.72 2.98 2.22
CA ILE A 83 4.58 2.04 3.35
C ILE A 83 4.07 2.77 4.61
N VAL A 84 4.65 3.93 4.92
CA VAL A 84 4.22 4.76 6.06
C VAL A 84 2.76 5.19 5.88
N GLY A 85 2.36 5.61 4.68
CA GLY A 85 0.98 5.92 4.34
C GLY A 85 0.02 4.75 4.61
N ARG A 86 0.41 3.52 4.24
CA ARG A 86 -0.38 2.32 4.52
C ARG A 86 -0.50 1.99 6.01
N LEU A 87 0.58 2.19 6.78
CA LEU A 87 0.54 1.99 8.23
C LEU A 87 -0.39 2.99 8.92
N ILE A 88 -0.30 4.27 8.54
CA ILE A 88 -1.20 5.33 9.04
C ILE A 88 -2.64 5.01 8.64
N TYR A 89 -2.86 4.63 7.37
CA TYR A 89 -4.19 4.26 6.86
C TYR A 89 -4.79 3.10 7.67
N ALA A 90 -4.02 2.03 7.86
CA ALA A 90 -4.45 0.85 8.61
C ALA A 90 -4.83 1.20 10.05
N GLN A 91 -3.99 1.95 10.76
CA GLN A 91 -4.25 2.36 12.15
C GLN A 91 -5.45 3.29 12.26
N ALA A 92 -5.54 4.30 11.39
CA ALA A 92 -6.64 5.25 11.40
C ALA A 92 -7.97 4.58 11.09
N TYR A 93 -8.02 3.77 10.02
CA TYR A 93 -9.22 3.05 9.62
C TYR A 93 -9.70 2.13 10.74
N GLN A 94 -8.79 1.39 11.39
CA GLN A 94 -9.15 0.46 12.46
C GLN A 94 -9.76 1.15 13.68
N ARG A 95 -9.27 2.33 14.04
CA ARG A 95 -9.79 3.13 15.16
C ARG A 95 -11.12 3.80 14.81
N ASP A 96 -11.16 4.46 13.65
CA ASP A 96 -12.32 5.21 13.19
C ASP A 96 -12.28 5.28 11.65
N PRO A 97 -13.20 4.60 10.95
CA PRO A 97 -13.27 4.63 9.49
C PRO A 97 -13.30 6.04 8.88
N ALA A 98 -13.84 7.03 9.58
CA ALA A 98 -13.91 8.40 9.10
C ALA A 98 -12.52 9.08 9.03
N LYS A 99 -11.54 8.59 9.82
CA LYS A 99 -10.18 9.16 9.89
C LYS A 99 -9.19 8.53 8.92
N ARG A 100 -9.63 7.60 8.07
CA ARG A 100 -8.77 6.89 7.11
C ARG A 100 -8.07 7.79 6.08
N THR A 101 -8.57 9.01 5.86
CA THR A 101 -8.17 9.88 4.76
C THR A 101 -6.71 10.32 4.85
N SER A 102 -6.17 10.55 6.05
CA SER A 102 -4.79 11.03 6.22
C SER A 102 -3.76 10.05 5.65
N GLY A 103 -3.86 8.76 6.01
CA GLY A 103 -2.98 7.72 5.45
C GLY A 103 -3.20 7.49 3.97
N MET A 104 -4.44 7.66 3.48
CA MET A 104 -4.75 7.58 2.05
C MET A 104 -4.07 8.69 1.27
N LEU A 105 -4.10 9.94 1.76
CA LEU A 105 -3.43 11.07 1.10
C LEU A 105 -1.92 10.87 0.99
N VAL A 106 -1.27 10.35 2.04
CA VAL A 106 0.17 10.02 2.00
C VAL A 106 0.45 8.91 0.97
N THR A 107 -0.39 7.89 0.92
CA THR A 107 -0.29 6.79 -0.05
C THR A 107 -0.43 7.33 -1.48
N LEU A 108 -1.44 8.16 -1.73
CA LEU A 108 -1.70 8.77 -3.04
C LEU A 108 -0.58 9.71 -3.47
N PHE A 109 -0.05 10.52 -2.54
CA PHE A 109 1.09 11.39 -2.81
C PHE A 109 2.29 10.59 -3.31
N ALA A 110 2.67 9.51 -2.61
CA ALA A 110 3.79 8.67 -3.01
C ALA A 110 3.57 8.03 -4.41
N THR A 111 2.37 7.49 -4.64
CA THR A 111 2.01 6.90 -5.94
C THR A 111 2.02 7.94 -7.07
N ALA A 112 1.47 9.13 -6.82
CA ALA A 112 1.44 10.22 -7.80
C ALA A 112 2.85 10.74 -8.10
N ALA A 113 3.70 10.89 -7.08
CA ALA A 113 5.10 11.28 -7.27
C ALA A 113 5.86 10.27 -8.13
N LEU A 114 5.67 8.96 -7.89
CA LEU A 114 6.23 7.92 -8.75
C LEU A 114 5.70 8.01 -10.20
N ALA A 115 4.39 8.16 -10.38
CA ALA A 115 3.78 8.30 -11.70
C ALA A 115 4.29 9.51 -12.48
N LEU A 116 4.35 10.68 -11.84
CA LEU A 116 4.88 11.91 -12.43
C LEU A 116 6.35 11.78 -12.78
N SER A 117 7.14 11.11 -11.92
CA SER A 117 8.55 10.82 -12.20
C SER A 117 8.70 9.96 -13.46
N VAL A 118 7.90 8.90 -13.59
CA VAL A 118 7.90 8.05 -14.78
C VAL A 118 7.50 8.83 -16.02
N ALA A 119 6.42 9.61 -15.95
CA ALA A 119 5.95 10.42 -17.07
C ALA A 119 7.02 11.42 -17.54
N TRP A 120 7.66 12.12 -16.59
CA TRP A 120 8.77 13.03 -16.88
C TRP A 120 9.93 12.32 -17.57
N GLY A 121 10.35 11.16 -17.06
CA GLY A 121 11.42 10.36 -17.66
C GLY A 121 11.12 9.90 -19.08
N LEU A 122 9.88 9.49 -19.33
CA LEU A 122 9.45 9.11 -20.68
C LEU A 122 9.46 10.29 -21.64
N VAL A 123 8.97 11.46 -21.22
CA VAL A 123 9.02 12.67 -22.06
C VAL A 123 10.46 13.00 -22.46
N GLN A 124 11.40 12.98 -21.51
CA GLN A 124 12.83 13.23 -21.77
C GLN A 124 13.49 12.16 -22.65
N ALA A 125 12.95 10.94 -22.69
CA ALA A 125 13.50 9.85 -23.50
C ALA A 125 13.03 9.89 -24.96
N PHE A 126 11.86 10.50 -25.22
CA PHE A 126 11.26 10.55 -26.56
C PHE A 126 11.41 11.91 -27.27
N PHE A 127 11.68 12.99 -26.53
CA PHE A 127 11.83 14.36 -27.04
C PHE A 127 13.15 14.96 -26.58
#